data_AF-A0A1H8VXG7-F1
#
_entry.id   AF-A0A1H8VXG7-F1
#
_cell.length_a   1.000
_cell.length_b   1.000
_cell.length_c   1.000
_cell.angle_alpha   90.00
_cell.angle_beta   90.00
_cell.angle_gamma   90.00
#
_symmetry.space_group_name_H-M   'P 1'
#
loop_
_entity.id
_entity.type
_entity.pdbx_description
1 polymer ?
#
loop_
_entity_poly.entity_id
_entity_poly.type
_entity_poly.pdbx_seq_one_letter_code
_entity_poly.pdbx_strand_id
1 'polypeptide(L)'
;MHRKSWPVLGCAALLLAGQLLLAPAAEAFVQVNGSGSTYVGLAMSDWQNGANSQGIPVNYSALGSPAGVNQYGDRTVDFAGTEAEVSSLQAAGGGGLSANQRGYQYVPDVAGAVAVMYNVTDAAGRRVDSLHLTRETIARIFSRDITRWNDPAITTTNGGFALPDQPITLIGRSGQSGTTALFYDFVAHVAAGAYNAFVGRNADKGIGPLPPGVRPIQLPTMGPDADFYRLFADSDQIAQTVANGSVPFSIGYDEFGYAKKYNAPTAWVDNQSGQYTLPYAANIAAALTKANLRPDLSQELSGVYTNPNPLTYPISAYSYLMTPCASGRDSCKGGYPDASKTDTMSAFIEHVACDGQINMARIGYSPLPPNLSQEMMNANARLTGRPAKQLNAGNCANPTFHGSLGAGATAPQDPFAGLGGVNALTHGGSGGAKPSANGPGASTGPQTSAGPSSSAPDATDANGGSTDWRNAEPAAYQGSGFGGFGAWAALVLFAAICAPLLLRGIRRIKRR
;
A
#
# COMPACT_ATOMS: atom_id res chain seq x y z
N MET A 1 -106.73 12.02 12.49
CA MET A 1 -105.75 11.87 13.60
C MET A 1 -104.88 10.66 13.29
N HIS A 2 -103.57 10.71 13.56
CA HIS A 2 -102.58 9.78 12.96
C HIS A 2 -102.16 8.60 13.87
N ARG A 3 -101.81 7.47 13.24
CA ARG A 3 -100.95 6.41 13.77
C ARG A 3 -99.53 6.54 13.23
N LYS A 4 -98.52 6.17 14.04
CA LYS A 4 -97.22 5.51 13.69
C LYS A 4 -96.43 5.33 15.02
N SER A 5 -96.00 4.12 15.41
CA SER A 5 -94.87 3.30 14.92
C SER A 5 -93.52 3.67 15.55
N TRP A 6 -92.90 2.73 16.27
CA TRP A 6 -91.50 2.77 16.71
C TRP A 6 -90.52 2.76 15.52
N PRO A 7 -89.27 3.19 15.74
CA PRO A 7 -88.15 2.28 15.50
C PRO A 7 -87.09 2.27 16.63
N VAL A 8 -86.27 1.22 16.61
CA VAL A 8 -85.06 1.07 17.44
C VAL A 8 -83.94 1.97 16.92
N LEU A 9 -83.14 2.56 17.81
CA LEU A 9 -81.92 3.28 17.49
C LEU A 9 -80.70 2.49 18.00
N GLY A 10 -79.93 1.93 17.08
CA GLY A 10 -78.59 1.42 17.33
C GLY A 10 -77.56 2.35 16.70
N CYS A 11 -76.48 2.66 17.41
CA CYS A 11 -75.31 3.34 16.87
C CYS A 11 -74.09 2.46 17.13
N ALA A 12 -73.34 2.14 16.07
CA ALA A 12 -72.16 1.27 16.14
C ALA A 12 -70.94 2.03 16.65
N ALA A 13 -70.12 1.37 17.47
CA ALA A 13 -68.80 1.87 17.83
C ALA A 13 -67.83 1.64 16.66
N LEU A 14 -67.31 2.73 16.07
CA LEU A 14 -66.29 2.68 15.03
C LEU A 14 -64.91 2.37 15.65
N LEU A 15 -64.52 1.10 15.64
CA LEU A 15 -63.16 0.67 15.97
C LEU A 15 -62.20 1.08 14.84
N LEU A 16 -61.58 2.25 14.98
CA LEU A 16 -60.55 2.72 14.07
C LEU A 16 -59.21 2.01 14.37
N ALA A 17 -59.05 0.78 13.86
CA ALA A 17 -57.85 -0.03 14.00
C ALA A 17 -56.69 0.54 13.16
N GLY A 18 -56.04 1.59 13.66
CA GLY A 18 -54.88 2.22 13.04
C GLY A 18 -53.68 1.29 13.03
N GLN A 19 -53.46 0.59 11.90
CA GLN A 19 -52.24 -0.18 11.66
C GLN A 19 -51.06 0.79 11.49
N LEU A 20 -50.32 1.05 12.57
CA LEU A 20 -48.97 1.61 12.44
C LEU A 20 -48.09 0.57 11.74
N LEU A 21 -47.82 0.82 10.47
CA LEU A 21 -46.68 0.23 9.77
C LEU A 21 -45.40 0.79 10.41
N LEU A 22 -44.96 0.15 11.49
CA LEU A 22 -43.60 0.29 11.97
C LEU A 22 -42.68 -0.15 10.84
N ALA A 23 -41.99 0.83 10.22
CA ALA A 23 -40.88 0.50 9.35
C ALA A 23 -39.88 -0.34 10.16
N PRO A 24 -39.31 -1.42 9.59
CA PRO A 24 -38.30 -2.19 10.29
C PRO A 24 -37.17 -1.25 10.69
N ALA A 25 -36.82 -1.23 11.97
CA ALA A 25 -35.64 -0.50 12.41
C ALA A 25 -34.43 -1.05 11.66
N ALA A 26 -33.60 -0.17 11.09
CA ALA A 26 -32.33 -0.59 10.52
C ALA A 26 -31.51 -1.24 11.65
N GLU A 27 -31.14 -2.51 11.49
CA GLU A 27 -30.28 -3.17 12.46
C GLU A 27 -28.96 -2.41 12.56
N ALA A 28 -28.63 -1.98 13.79
CA ALA A 28 -27.39 -1.27 14.04
C ALA A 28 -26.22 -2.24 13.88
N PHE A 29 -25.19 -1.81 13.17
CA PHE A 29 -23.94 -2.57 13.04
C PHE A 29 -23.36 -2.91 14.42
N VAL A 30 -22.72 -4.08 14.54
CA VAL A 30 -22.15 -4.59 15.81
C VAL A 30 -20.63 -4.65 15.71
N GLN A 31 -19.93 -4.36 16.81
CA GLN A 31 -18.48 -4.19 16.77
C GLN A 31 -17.75 -5.43 16.25
N VAL A 32 -17.01 -5.25 15.16
CA VAL A 32 -16.01 -6.21 14.67
C VAL A 32 -14.63 -5.82 15.19
N ASN A 33 -13.89 -6.81 15.69
CA ASN A 33 -12.55 -6.62 16.24
C ASN A 33 -11.52 -7.28 15.33
N GLY A 34 -10.40 -6.63 15.07
CA GLY A 34 -9.29 -7.18 14.30
C GLY A 34 -7.95 -7.04 14.99
N SER A 35 -6.96 -7.76 14.49
CA SER A 35 -5.57 -7.57 14.90
C SER A 35 -4.59 -8.01 13.81
N GLY A 36 -3.29 -7.73 13.99
CA GLY A 36 -2.26 -8.22 13.10
C GLY A 36 -1.23 -7.18 12.73
N SER A 37 -0.85 -7.12 11.44
CA SER A 37 0.33 -6.41 10.99
C SER A 37 0.37 -4.94 11.41
N THR A 38 1.55 -4.52 11.87
CA THR A 38 1.87 -3.10 12.06
C THR A 38 2.14 -2.40 10.72
N TYR A 39 2.48 -3.12 9.64
CA TYR A 39 2.68 -2.55 8.30
C TYR A 39 1.49 -1.72 7.85
N VAL A 40 0.27 -2.23 8.03
CA VAL A 40 -0.99 -1.53 7.70
C VAL A 40 -1.51 -0.65 8.83
N GLY A 41 -0.78 -0.51 9.95
CA GLY A 41 -1.28 0.09 11.19
C GLY A 41 -1.72 1.55 11.06
N LEU A 42 -1.04 2.35 10.23
CA LEU A 42 -1.43 3.75 9.98
C LEU A 42 -2.66 3.85 9.07
N ALA A 43 -2.74 3.00 8.03
CA ALA A 43 -3.91 2.92 7.16
C ALA A 43 -5.15 2.44 7.92
N MET A 44 -5.02 1.36 8.69
CA MET A 44 -6.06 0.81 9.53
C MET A 44 -6.57 1.81 10.58
N SER A 45 -5.68 2.66 11.11
CA SER A 45 -6.08 3.75 12.01
C SER A 45 -6.95 4.80 11.30
N ASP A 46 -6.58 5.19 10.08
CA ASP A 46 -7.38 6.10 9.24
C ASP A 46 -8.75 5.47 8.91
N TRP A 47 -8.76 4.20 8.47
CA TRP A 47 -9.97 3.46 8.10
C TRP A 47 -10.91 3.19 9.26
N GLN A 48 -10.42 2.75 10.42
CA GLN A 48 -11.30 2.51 11.58
C GLN A 48 -11.90 3.83 12.07
N ASN A 49 -11.16 4.94 12.03
CA ASN A 49 -11.69 6.25 12.41
C ASN A 49 -12.75 6.72 11.41
N GLY A 50 -12.52 6.53 10.10
CA GLY A 50 -13.51 6.80 9.05
C GLY A 50 -14.78 5.96 9.23
N ALA A 51 -14.64 4.64 9.32
CA ALA A 51 -15.74 3.71 9.53
C ALA A 51 -16.55 4.01 10.80
N ASN A 52 -15.88 4.21 11.94
CA ASN A 52 -16.53 4.59 13.20
C ASN A 52 -17.29 5.92 13.07
N SER A 53 -16.77 6.90 12.33
CA SER A 53 -17.47 8.17 12.08
C SER A 53 -18.72 8.01 11.20
N GLN A 54 -18.77 6.97 10.37
CA GLN A 54 -19.92 6.56 9.54
C GLN A 54 -20.88 5.62 10.29
N GLY A 55 -20.63 5.32 11.57
CA GLY A 55 -21.46 4.42 12.38
C GLY A 55 -21.19 2.93 12.18
N ILE A 56 -20.06 2.57 11.55
CA ILE A 56 -19.60 1.20 11.32
C ILE A 56 -18.55 0.88 12.42
N PRO A 57 -18.92 0.16 13.51
CA PRO A 57 -18.06 -0.03 14.67
C PRO A 57 -16.92 -1.02 14.39
N VAL A 58 -15.70 -0.50 14.28
CA VAL A 58 -14.47 -1.26 13.98
C VAL A 58 -13.38 -0.92 14.97
N ASN A 59 -12.70 -1.94 15.48
CA ASN A 59 -11.55 -1.82 16.38
C ASN A 59 -10.41 -2.71 15.90
N TYR A 60 -9.17 -2.20 15.87
CA TYR A 60 -7.99 -2.97 15.44
C TYR A 60 -6.77 -2.83 16.37
N SER A 61 -6.15 -3.96 16.69
CA SER A 61 -4.91 -4.05 17.47
C SER A 61 -3.71 -4.42 16.58
N ALA A 62 -2.84 -3.45 16.31
CA ALA A 62 -1.59 -3.69 15.58
C ALA A 62 -0.56 -4.39 16.50
N LEU A 63 -0.32 -5.69 16.26
CA LEU A 63 0.49 -6.59 17.10
C LEU A 63 1.57 -7.38 16.31
N GLY A 64 1.61 -7.24 14.99
CA GLY A 64 2.36 -8.12 14.09
C GLY A 64 1.47 -9.17 13.43
N SER A 65 1.70 -9.42 12.15
CA SER A 65 0.88 -10.28 11.27
C SER A 65 0.72 -11.71 11.78
N PRO A 66 1.78 -12.40 12.23
CA PRO A 66 1.66 -13.75 12.81
C PRO A 66 0.72 -13.78 14.02
N ALA A 67 0.79 -12.78 14.90
CA ALA A 67 -0.12 -12.68 16.05
C ALA A 67 -1.59 -12.51 15.62
N GLY A 68 -1.85 -11.67 14.61
CA GLY A 68 -3.21 -11.50 14.05
C GLY A 68 -3.75 -12.74 13.36
N VAL A 69 -2.93 -13.42 12.55
CA VAL A 69 -3.31 -14.66 11.86
C VAL A 69 -3.64 -15.78 12.87
N ASN A 70 -2.84 -15.91 13.94
CA ASN A 70 -3.11 -16.86 15.03
C ASN A 70 -4.40 -16.49 15.78
N GLN A 71 -4.54 -15.24 16.24
CA GLN A 71 -5.75 -14.76 16.94
C GLN A 71 -7.03 -14.92 16.12
N TYR A 72 -6.95 -14.73 14.80
CA TYR A 72 -8.04 -14.98 13.86
C TYR A 72 -8.37 -16.48 13.77
N GLY A 73 -7.37 -17.35 13.65
CA GLY A 73 -7.56 -18.81 13.66
C GLY A 73 -8.31 -19.26 14.91
N ASP A 74 -7.87 -18.78 16.07
CA ASP A 74 -8.46 -19.09 17.38
C ASP A 74 -9.79 -18.37 17.67
N ARG A 75 -10.32 -17.62 16.70
CA ARG A 75 -11.58 -16.85 16.79
C ARG A 75 -11.63 -15.82 17.93
N THR A 76 -10.46 -15.37 18.40
CA THR A 76 -10.36 -14.27 19.38
C THR A 76 -10.56 -12.89 18.75
N VAL A 77 -10.34 -12.78 17.43
CA VAL A 77 -10.70 -11.61 16.61
C VAL A 77 -11.55 -12.02 15.41
N ASP A 78 -12.34 -11.07 14.89
CA ASP A 78 -13.26 -11.25 13.78
C ASP A 78 -12.55 -11.21 12.41
N PHE A 79 -11.52 -10.40 12.26
CA PHE A 79 -10.67 -10.32 11.06
C PHE A 79 -9.20 -10.15 11.46
N ALA A 80 -8.28 -10.25 10.50
CA ALA A 80 -6.88 -9.88 10.73
C ALA A 80 -6.33 -9.00 9.61
N GLY A 81 -5.18 -8.35 9.83
CA GLY A 81 -4.39 -7.72 8.78
C GLY A 81 -3.06 -8.46 8.58
N THR A 82 -2.72 -8.83 7.35
CA THR A 82 -1.46 -9.50 7.03
C THR A 82 -0.97 -9.21 5.61
N GLU A 83 0.33 -9.12 5.46
CA GLU A 83 1.12 -8.99 4.24
C GLU A 83 1.90 -10.28 3.91
N ALA A 84 2.06 -11.15 4.92
CA ALA A 84 2.62 -12.50 4.80
C ALA A 84 1.51 -13.56 4.73
N GLU A 85 1.72 -14.59 3.92
CA GLU A 85 0.76 -15.65 3.65
C GLU A 85 0.66 -16.62 4.84
N VAL A 86 -0.55 -17.10 5.15
CA VAL A 86 -0.79 -18.14 6.16
C VAL A 86 0.13 -19.36 5.94
N SER A 87 0.33 -19.76 4.68
CA SER A 87 1.23 -20.86 4.29
C SER A 87 2.72 -20.54 4.54
N SER A 88 3.18 -19.32 4.22
CA SER A 88 4.54 -18.88 4.51
C SER A 88 4.80 -18.78 6.01
N LEU A 89 3.82 -18.30 6.78
CA LEU A 89 3.89 -18.21 8.24
C LEU A 89 3.93 -19.60 8.88
N GLN A 90 3.08 -20.53 8.44
CA GLN A 90 3.08 -21.93 8.88
C GLN A 90 4.42 -22.61 8.60
N ALA A 91 4.96 -22.46 7.38
CA ALA A 91 6.24 -23.05 6.98
C ALA A 91 7.45 -22.44 7.72
N ALA A 92 7.35 -21.20 8.18
CA ALA A 92 8.35 -20.51 9.00
C ALA A 92 8.16 -20.68 10.51
N GLY A 93 7.23 -21.52 10.98
CA GLY A 93 6.98 -21.74 12.41
C GLY A 93 6.26 -20.58 13.13
N GLY A 94 5.64 -19.66 12.39
CA GLY A 94 4.87 -18.53 12.92
C GLY A 94 3.46 -18.87 13.44
N GLY A 95 3.14 -20.17 13.50
CA GLY A 95 1.76 -20.63 13.67
C GLY A 95 0.94 -20.47 12.39
N GLY A 96 -0.37 -20.29 12.54
CA GLY A 96 -1.34 -20.14 11.47
C GLY A 96 -2.70 -20.69 11.89
N LEU A 97 -3.51 -21.10 10.93
CA LEU A 97 -4.83 -21.72 11.17
C LEU A 97 -4.73 -23.20 11.65
N SER A 98 -3.63 -23.59 12.29
CA SER A 98 -3.29 -24.98 12.60
C SER A 98 -4.12 -25.59 13.74
N ALA A 99 -4.63 -24.77 14.67
CA ALA A 99 -5.54 -25.22 15.73
C ALA A 99 -7.02 -25.29 15.28
N ASN A 100 -7.38 -24.56 14.22
CA ASN A 100 -8.79 -24.26 13.92
C ASN A 100 -9.02 -24.11 12.42
N GLN A 101 -9.89 -24.95 11.86
CA GLN A 101 -10.27 -24.95 10.43
C GLN A 101 -11.19 -23.77 10.02
N ARG A 102 -10.92 -22.56 10.54
CA ARG A 102 -11.64 -21.35 10.17
C ARG A 102 -11.40 -21.03 8.69
N GLY A 103 -12.46 -20.79 7.94
CA GLY A 103 -12.36 -20.36 6.55
C GLY A 103 -11.74 -18.97 6.44
N TYR A 104 -11.05 -18.68 5.34
CA TYR A 104 -10.47 -17.37 5.09
C TYR A 104 -10.37 -17.01 3.61
N GLN A 105 -10.31 -15.72 3.34
CA GLN A 105 -9.84 -15.14 2.08
C GLN A 105 -8.87 -14.00 2.41
N TYR A 106 -7.90 -13.76 1.52
CA TYR A 106 -7.20 -12.48 1.49
C TYR A 106 -8.04 -11.47 0.70
N VAL A 107 -8.10 -10.25 1.21
CA VAL A 107 -8.79 -9.11 0.60
C VAL A 107 -7.78 -7.96 0.55
N PRO A 108 -7.25 -7.59 -0.63
CA PRO A 108 -6.20 -6.57 -0.72
C PRO A 108 -6.75 -5.24 -0.20
N ASP A 109 -6.03 -4.57 0.69
CA ASP A 109 -6.53 -3.38 1.40
C ASP A 109 -5.76 -2.09 1.04
N VAL A 110 -4.44 -2.18 0.88
CA VAL A 110 -3.58 -1.09 0.43
C VAL A 110 -2.30 -1.61 -0.23
N ALA A 111 -1.68 -0.77 -1.06
CA ALA A 111 -0.31 -0.96 -1.53
C ALA A 111 0.65 -0.12 -0.68
N GLY A 112 1.81 -0.65 -0.32
CA GLY A 112 2.84 0.04 0.47
C GLY A 112 4.25 -0.28 -0.01
N ALA A 113 5.25 0.16 0.74
CA ALA A 113 6.62 -0.25 0.54
C ALA A 113 7.41 -0.29 1.84
N VAL A 114 8.41 -1.18 1.89
CA VAL A 114 9.39 -1.22 2.97
C VAL A 114 10.47 -0.18 2.69
N ALA A 115 10.48 0.90 3.48
CA ALA A 115 11.50 1.93 3.46
C ALA A 115 12.77 1.44 4.14
N VAL A 116 13.93 1.67 3.50
CA VAL A 116 15.23 1.51 4.14
C VAL A 116 15.57 2.81 4.86
N MET A 117 15.33 2.87 6.16
CA MET A 117 15.58 4.05 7.00
C MET A 117 17.01 4.03 7.52
N TYR A 118 17.66 5.19 7.68
CA TYR A 118 19.04 5.27 8.16
C TYR A 118 19.32 6.48 9.07
N ASN A 119 20.37 6.36 9.89
CA ASN A 119 20.97 7.45 10.65
C ASN A 119 22.50 7.30 10.60
N VAL A 120 23.13 8.04 9.68
CA VAL A 120 24.58 8.07 9.50
C VAL A 120 25.06 9.52 9.43
N THR A 121 26.21 9.79 10.04
CA THR A 121 26.94 11.05 9.87
C THR A 121 28.16 10.84 8.99
N ASP A 122 28.63 11.89 8.34
CA ASP A 122 29.90 11.89 7.60
C ASP A 122 31.12 11.95 8.53
N ALA A 123 32.33 11.89 7.97
CA ALA A 123 33.58 12.01 8.73
C ALA A 123 33.77 13.36 9.45
N ALA A 124 32.92 14.37 9.21
CA ALA A 124 32.90 15.65 9.91
C ALA A 124 31.76 15.74 10.97
N GLY A 125 31.04 14.64 11.22
CA GLY A 125 29.94 14.58 12.18
C GLY A 125 28.63 15.20 11.69
N ARG A 126 28.52 15.58 10.41
CA ARG A 126 27.31 16.13 9.81
C ARG A 126 26.38 15.00 9.40
N ARG A 127 25.08 15.12 9.62
CA ARG A 127 24.08 14.15 9.16
C ARG A 127 24.12 14.02 7.64
N VAL A 128 24.06 12.79 7.15
CA VAL A 128 23.81 12.52 5.72
C VAL A 128 22.30 12.58 5.52
N ASP A 129 21.82 13.55 4.74
CA ASP A 129 20.39 13.72 4.44
C ASP A 129 20.00 13.15 3.06
N SER A 130 20.93 12.56 2.33
CA SER A 130 20.66 11.76 1.12
C SER A 130 21.72 10.66 0.98
N LEU A 131 21.24 9.42 1.01
CA LEU A 131 22.03 8.20 0.89
C LEU A 131 21.42 7.37 -0.24
N HIS A 132 22.24 7.00 -1.22
CA HIS A 132 21.85 6.20 -2.38
C HIS A 132 22.44 4.80 -2.23
N LEU A 133 21.62 3.75 -2.29
CA LEU A 133 22.04 2.35 -2.13
C LEU A 133 21.49 1.49 -3.27
N THR A 134 22.29 0.54 -3.76
CA THR A 134 21.74 -0.51 -4.63
C THR A 134 20.96 -1.54 -3.81
N ARG A 135 20.02 -2.23 -4.46
CA ARG A 135 19.29 -3.39 -3.93
C ARG A 135 20.24 -4.46 -3.40
N GLU A 136 21.32 -4.74 -4.12
CA GLU A 136 22.37 -5.69 -3.68
C GLU A 136 23.10 -5.18 -2.43
N THR A 137 23.45 -3.89 -2.37
CA THR A 137 24.12 -3.28 -1.21
C THR A 137 23.23 -3.36 0.03
N ILE A 138 21.95 -3.03 -0.09
CA ILE A 138 20.96 -3.19 0.99
C ILE A 138 20.91 -4.65 1.45
N ALA A 139 20.74 -5.58 0.52
CA ALA A 139 20.63 -7.00 0.86
C ALA A 139 21.91 -7.53 1.53
N ARG A 140 23.09 -7.16 1.06
CA ARG A 140 24.37 -7.52 1.68
C ARG A 140 24.60 -6.86 3.04
N ILE A 141 24.07 -5.66 3.30
CA ILE A 141 24.07 -5.03 4.63
C ILE A 141 23.21 -5.85 5.62
N PHE A 142 21.97 -6.19 5.25
CA PHE A 142 21.06 -6.91 6.15
C PHE A 142 21.37 -8.42 6.25
N SER A 143 21.99 -9.01 5.24
CA SER A 143 22.69 -10.30 5.33
C SER A 143 24.06 -10.21 6.03
N ARG A 144 24.45 -9.04 6.55
CA ARG A 144 25.67 -8.84 7.36
C ARG A 144 26.99 -9.18 6.66
N ASP A 145 26.99 -9.22 5.32
CA ASP A 145 28.19 -9.38 4.49
C ASP A 145 28.88 -8.01 4.24
N ILE A 146 28.11 -6.92 4.23
CA ILE A 146 28.63 -5.55 4.40
C ILE A 146 28.36 -5.12 5.84
N THR A 147 29.41 -4.73 6.57
CA THR A 147 29.34 -4.55 8.04
C THR A 147 29.72 -3.16 8.53
N ARG A 148 30.23 -2.28 7.66
CA ARG A 148 30.80 -0.96 8.03
C ARG A 148 30.46 0.11 6.99
N TRP A 149 30.28 1.35 7.42
CA TRP A 149 29.76 2.43 6.57
C TRP A 149 30.71 2.91 5.47
N ASN A 150 32.01 2.69 5.62
CA ASN A 150 33.02 3.03 4.62
C ASN A 150 33.24 1.95 3.54
N ASP A 151 32.37 0.94 3.44
CA ASP A 151 32.45 -0.09 2.39
C ASP A 151 32.38 0.54 0.98
N PRO A 152 33.21 0.10 0.02
CA PRO A 152 33.18 0.59 -1.36
C PRO A 152 31.80 0.50 -2.04
N ALA A 153 30.99 -0.51 -1.73
CA ALA A 153 29.65 -0.67 -2.30
C ALA A 153 28.65 0.40 -1.81
N ILE A 154 28.93 1.03 -0.66
CA ILE A 154 28.16 2.18 -0.15
C ILE A 154 28.77 3.50 -0.65
N THR A 155 30.07 3.69 -0.49
CA THR A 155 30.73 4.98 -0.80
C THR A 155 30.74 5.30 -2.29
N THR A 156 30.78 4.29 -3.17
CA THR A 156 30.70 4.46 -4.63
C THR A 156 29.40 5.15 -5.04
N THR A 157 28.23 4.60 -4.69
CA THR A 157 26.92 5.17 -5.07
C THR A 157 26.65 6.55 -4.47
N ASN A 158 27.41 6.94 -3.45
CA ASN A 158 27.33 8.22 -2.77
C ASN A 158 28.46 9.18 -3.22
N GLY A 159 28.80 9.14 -4.51
CA GLY A 159 29.72 10.08 -5.16
C GLY A 159 31.15 10.08 -4.59
N GLY A 160 31.58 8.98 -3.97
CA GLY A 160 32.88 8.88 -3.31
C GLY A 160 32.99 9.70 -2.02
N PHE A 161 31.89 10.21 -1.44
CA PHE A 161 31.94 10.89 -0.15
C PHE A 161 32.43 9.95 0.95
N ALA A 162 33.36 10.43 1.78
CA ALA A 162 33.96 9.68 2.87
C ALA A 162 32.96 9.49 4.03
N LEU A 163 32.17 8.41 3.94
CA LEU A 163 31.46 7.85 5.08
C LEU A 163 32.47 7.30 6.11
N PRO A 164 32.16 7.38 7.41
CA PRO A 164 33.14 7.12 8.45
C PRO A 164 33.43 5.63 8.63
N ASP A 165 34.61 5.34 9.17
CA ASP A 165 35.08 4.00 9.54
C ASP A 165 34.32 3.48 10.78
N GLN A 166 33.04 3.19 10.62
CA GLN A 166 32.11 2.85 11.71
C GLN A 166 31.32 1.57 11.40
N PRO A 167 31.13 0.68 12.39
CA PRO A 167 30.24 -0.48 12.23
C PRO A 167 28.80 -0.06 11.93
N ILE A 168 28.14 -0.80 11.04
CA ILE A 168 26.71 -0.66 10.79
C ILE A 168 25.95 -1.37 11.92
N THR A 169 25.07 -0.64 12.59
CA THR A 169 24.08 -1.20 13.53
C THR A 169 22.75 -1.41 12.80
N LEU A 170 22.16 -2.59 12.88
CA LEU A 170 20.90 -2.91 12.22
C LEU A 170 19.71 -2.66 13.16
N ILE A 171 18.70 -1.93 12.70
CA ILE A 171 17.41 -1.79 13.39
C ILE A 171 16.41 -2.75 12.74
N GLY A 172 15.63 -3.47 13.54
CA GLY A 172 14.67 -4.44 13.02
C GLY A 172 13.63 -4.88 14.05
N ARG A 173 12.73 -5.79 13.64
CA ARG A 173 11.62 -6.25 14.49
C ARG A 173 12.06 -7.30 15.48
N SER A 174 11.63 -7.17 16.74
CA SER A 174 11.73 -8.21 17.76
C SER A 174 10.59 -9.21 17.60
N GLY A 175 10.89 -10.51 17.66
CA GLY A 175 9.90 -11.56 17.44
C GLY A 175 9.52 -11.71 15.96
N GLN A 176 8.29 -12.16 15.70
CA GLN A 176 7.85 -12.55 14.36
C GLN A 176 7.04 -11.43 13.67
N SER A 177 7.35 -11.13 12.40
CA SER A 177 6.77 -10.03 11.63
C SER A 177 6.63 -10.36 10.13
N GLY A 178 5.50 -9.97 9.54
CA GLY A 178 5.32 -10.01 8.09
C GLY A 178 6.16 -8.97 7.34
N THR A 179 6.48 -7.82 7.94
CA THR A 179 7.43 -6.85 7.37
C THR A 179 8.82 -7.47 7.20
N THR A 180 9.26 -8.28 8.17
CA THR A 180 10.50 -9.07 8.08
C THR A 180 10.41 -10.10 6.95
N ALA A 181 9.27 -10.79 6.82
CA ALA A 181 9.04 -11.74 5.72
C ALA A 181 9.09 -11.07 4.33
N LEU A 182 8.42 -9.92 4.14
CA LEU A 182 8.49 -9.14 2.90
C LEU A 182 9.93 -8.70 2.59
N PHE A 183 10.62 -8.16 3.59
CA PHE A 183 11.96 -7.62 3.39
C PHE A 183 12.96 -8.73 3.04
N TYR A 184 12.89 -9.89 3.69
CA TYR A 184 13.81 -10.99 3.39
C TYR A 184 13.48 -11.77 2.11
N ASP A 185 12.25 -11.68 1.58
CA ASP A 185 11.93 -12.15 0.22
C ASP A 185 12.70 -11.34 -0.84
N PHE A 186 12.71 -10.01 -0.68
CA PHE A 186 13.53 -9.10 -1.47
C PHE A 186 15.04 -9.40 -1.32
N VAL A 187 15.55 -9.55 -0.09
CA VAL A 187 16.98 -9.88 0.18
C VAL A 187 17.37 -11.22 -0.46
N ALA A 188 16.52 -12.25 -0.35
CA ALA A 188 16.73 -13.55 -0.96
C ALA A 188 16.75 -13.48 -2.50
N HIS A 189 15.88 -12.65 -3.10
CA HIS A 189 15.83 -12.48 -4.54
C HIS A 189 17.06 -11.74 -5.09
N VAL A 190 17.48 -10.62 -4.48
CA VAL A 190 18.53 -9.77 -5.05
C VAL A 190 19.96 -10.16 -4.63
N ALA A 191 20.14 -10.90 -3.54
CA ALA A 191 21.46 -11.34 -3.06
C ALA A 191 21.43 -12.76 -2.46
N ALA A 192 20.85 -13.72 -3.20
CA ALA A 192 20.65 -15.11 -2.77
C ALA A 192 21.88 -15.78 -2.09
N GLY A 193 23.10 -15.49 -2.52
CA GLY A 193 24.33 -16.01 -1.89
C GLY A 193 24.52 -15.50 -0.45
N ALA A 194 24.46 -14.18 -0.26
CA ALA A 194 24.55 -13.53 1.04
C ALA A 194 23.38 -13.94 1.96
N TYR A 195 22.17 -14.00 1.40
CA TYR A 195 20.97 -14.48 2.10
C TYR A 195 21.14 -15.91 2.63
N ASN A 196 21.55 -16.85 1.77
CA ASN A 196 21.74 -18.25 2.16
C ASN A 196 22.85 -18.42 3.21
N ALA A 197 23.93 -17.64 3.10
CA ALA A 197 24.98 -17.62 4.12
C ALA A 197 24.47 -17.08 5.47
N PHE A 198 23.69 -15.98 5.45
CA PHE A 198 23.08 -15.37 6.64
C PHE A 198 22.06 -16.28 7.33
N VAL A 199 21.15 -16.91 6.58
CA VAL A 199 20.19 -17.87 7.13
C VAL A 199 20.91 -19.11 7.65
N GLY A 200 21.81 -19.70 6.86
CA GLY A 200 22.52 -20.92 7.23
C GLY A 200 23.35 -20.78 8.51
N ARG A 201 24.00 -19.64 8.73
CA ARG A 201 24.80 -19.38 9.94
C ARG A 201 23.99 -18.91 11.16
N ASN A 202 22.68 -18.65 11.00
CA ASN A 202 21.78 -18.20 12.08
C ASN A 202 20.54 -19.09 12.28
N ALA A 203 20.47 -20.25 11.61
CA ALA A 203 19.35 -21.19 11.71
C ALA A 203 19.10 -21.69 13.14
N ASP A 204 20.15 -21.83 13.95
CA ASP A 204 20.10 -22.19 15.37
C ASP A 204 19.87 -20.99 16.31
N LYS A 205 19.85 -19.76 15.79
CA LYS A 205 19.98 -18.50 16.55
C LYS A 205 18.72 -17.62 16.51
N GLY A 206 17.56 -18.22 16.34
CA GLY A 206 16.26 -17.53 16.34
C GLY A 206 15.66 -17.26 14.96
N ILE A 207 16.37 -17.54 13.86
CA ILE A 207 15.76 -17.64 12.52
C ILE A 207 15.03 -18.99 12.35
N GLY A 208 15.58 -20.07 12.93
CA GLY A 208 15.10 -21.43 12.76
C GLY A 208 15.69 -22.14 11.53
N PRO A 209 15.73 -23.48 11.50
CA PRO A 209 16.00 -24.23 10.28
C PRO A 209 14.81 -24.09 9.32
N LEU A 210 14.91 -23.16 8.37
CA LEU A 210 13.87 -22.88 7.39
C LEU A 210 13.85 -23.94 6.26
N PRO A 211 12.67 -24.41 5.83
CA PRO A 211 12.55 -25.21 4.60
C PRO A 211 13.00 -24.42 3.35
N PRO A 212 13.46 -25.10 2.28
CA PRO A 212 13.85 -24.41 1.04
C PRO A 212 12.73 -23.53 0.48
N GLY A 213 13.06 -22.28 0.14
CA GLY A 213 12.10 -21.29 -0.34
C GLY A 213 11.26 -20.61 0.75
N VAL A 214 11.46 -20.94 2.03
CA VAL A 214 10.83 -20.22 3.15
C VAL A 214 11.71 -19.06 3.58
N ARG A 215 11.06 -17.90 3.76
CA ARG A 215 11.66 -16.63 4.21
C ARG A 215 11.60 -16.50 5.74
N PRO A 216 12.62 -15.93 6.40
CA PRO A 216 12.59 -15.68 7.84
C PRO A 216 11.48 -14.70 8.19
N ILE A 217 10.71 -15.03 9.22
CA ILE A 217 9.72 -14.12 9.83
C ILE A 217 10.29 -13.38 11.05
N GLN A 218 11.50 -13.75 11.49
CA GLN A 218 12.15 -13.26 12.71
C GLN A 218 13.66 -13.09 12.46
N LEU A 219 14.27 -12.14 13.18
CA LEU A 219 15.72 -11.85 13.12
C LEU A 219 16.51 -12.69 14.15
N PRO A 220 17.85 -12.83 13.98
CA PRO A 220 18.70 -13.50 14.95
C PRO A 220 18.58 -12.86 16.35
N THR A 221 18.37 -13.68 17.37
CA THR A 221 18.21 -13.25 18.77
C THR A 221 19.43 -13.57 19.65
N MET A 222 20.43 -14.25 19.10
CA MET A 222 21.67 -14.63 19.81
C MET A 222 22.85 -14.84 18.86
N GLY A 223 24.08 -14.81 19.39
CA GLY A 223 25.31 -15.03 18.63
C GLY A 223 25.76 -13.81 17.80
N PRO A 224 26.89 -13.93 17.06
CA PRO A 224 27.66 -12.75 16.62
C PRO A 224 26.95 -11.79 15.66
N ASP A 225 25.98 -12.23 14.86
CA ASP A 225 25.18 -11.33 14.03
C ASP A 225 24.17 -10.53 14.88
N ALA A 226 23.64 -11.12 15.97
CA ALA A 226 22.64 -10.50 16.86
C ALA A 226 23.20 -9.30 17.65
N ASP A 227 24.49 -9.30 17.99
CA ASP A 227 25.16 -8.21 18.70
C ASP A 227 25.06 -6.86 17.96
N PHE A 228 24.90 -6.89 16.64
CA PHE A 228 24.72 -5.73 15.77
C PHE A 228 23.26 -5.31 15.59
N TYR A 229 22.29 -6.07 16.06
CA TYR A 229 20.87 -5.74 15.96
C TYR A 229 20.37 -4.95 17.18
N ARG A 230 19.47 -3.99 16.96
CA ARG A 230 18.61 -3.39 17.98
C ARG A 230 17.17 -3.65 17.56
N LEU A 231 16.49 -4.49 18.35
CA LEU A 231 15.21 -5.07 17.99
C LEU A 231 14.06 -4.41 18.76
N PHE A 232 12.98 -4.05 18.06
CA PHE A 232 11.84 -3.31 18.60
C PHE A 232 10.51 -3.98 18.27
N ALA A 233 9.51 -3.78 19.13
CA ALA A 233 8.24 -4.52 19.06
C ALA A 233 7.40 -4.14 17.83
N ASP A 234 7.36 -2.86 17.50
CA ASP A 234 6.46 -2.26 16.53
C ASP A 234 7.17 -1.28 15.58
N SER A 235 6.46 -0.88 14.53
CA SER A 235 6.95 0.00 13.47
C SER A 235 7.13 1.46 13.90
N ASP A 236 6.43 1.90 14.96
CA ASP A 236 6.60 3.25 15.53
C ASP A 236 7.96 3.36 16.23
N GLN A 237 8.32 2.37 17.06
CA GLN A 237 9.61 2.30 17.75
C GLN A 237 10.79 2.25 16.78
N ILE A 238 10.70 1.49 15.68
CA ILE A 238 11.76 1.42 14.66
C ILE A 238 11.97 2.78 14.00
N ALA A 239 10.91 3.36 13.41
CA ALA A 239 11.03 4.61 12.68
C ALA A 239 11.41 5.78 13.58
N GLN A 240 10.87 5.84 14.81
CA GLN A 240 11.23 6.86 15.79
C GLN A 240 12.72 6.77 16.20
N THR A 241 13.23 5.56 16.45
CA THR A 241 14.63 5.33 16.87
C THR A 241 15.63 5.74 15.79
N VAL A 242 15.31 5.50 14.52
CA VAL A 242 16.14 5.95 13.39
C VAL A 242 16.01 7.47 13.20
N ALA A 243 14.80 8.01 13.20
CA ALA A 243 14.55 9.44 12.97
C ALA A 243 15.21 10.36 14.02
N ASN A 244 15.10 9.99 15.31
CA ASN A 244 15.68 10.74 16.43
C ASN A 244 17.17 10.47 16.65
N GLY A 245 17.72 9.46 15.96
CA GLY A 245 19.13 9.12 15.97
C GLY A 245 19.65 8.48 17.27
N SER A 246 18.78 7.95 18.14
CA SER A 246 19.17 7.32 19.43
C SER A 246 20.14 6.14 19.27
N VAL A 247 20.17 5.52 18.08
CA VAL A 247 21.22 4.59 17.68
C VAL A 247 22.02 5.24 16.54
N PRO A 248 23.27 5.69 16.78
CA PRO A 248 24.12 6.23 15.73
C PRO A 248 24.61 5.14 14.77
N PHE A 249 24.97 5.54 13.56
CA PHE A 249 25.49 4.65 12.50
C PHE A 249 24.55 3.45 12.22
N SER A 250 23.25 3.72 12.22
CA SER A 250 22.20 2.70 12.11
C SER A 250 21.46 2.71 10.78
N ILE A 251 20.95 1.54 10.39
CA ILE A 251 20.10 1.34 9.22
C ILE A 251 19.04 0.29 9.56
N GLY A 252 17.81 0.47 9.11
CA GLY A 252 16.69 -0.40 9.41
C GLY A 252 15.67 -0.46 8.28
N TYR A 253 14.70 -1.35 8.43
CA TYR A 253 13.60 -1.50 7.48
C TYR A 253 12.26 -1.49 8.24
N ASP A 254 11.28 -0.73 7.74
CA ASP A 254 9.86 -0.87 8.08
C ASP A 254 8.99 -0.20 7.00
N GLU A 255 7.67 -0.16 7.18
CA GLU A 255 6.77 0.48 6.21
C GLU A 255 6.99 2.01 6.12
N PHE A 256 6.97 2.56 4.89
CA PHE A 256 7.32 3.95 4.59
C PHE A 256 6.43 5.00 5.27
N GLY A 257 5.15 4.73 5.53
CA GLY A 257 4.30 5.62 6.31
C GLY A 257 4.84 5.93 7.70
N TYR A 258 5.52 4.98 8.34
CA TYR A 258 6.21 5.22 9.61
C TYR A 258 7.45 6.12 9.42
N ALA A 259 8.26 5.88 8.38
CA ALA A 259 9.37 6.76 8.03
C ALA A 259 8.89 8.21 7.77
N LYS A 260 7.77 8.37 7.07
CA LYS A 260 7.11 9.64 6.77
C LYS A 260 6.51 10.31 8.02
N LYS A 261 5.90 9.55 8.91
CA LYS A 261 5.34 9.99 10.21
C LYS A 261 6.40 10.59 11.13
N TYR A 262 7.59 10.01 11.20
CA TYR A 262 8.69 10.47 12.06
C TYR A 262 9.75 11.32 11.34
N ASN A 263 9.63 11.53 10.03
CA ASN A 263 10.64 12.20 9.20
C ASN A 263 12.04 11.52 9.31
N ALA A 264 12.04 10.19 9.27
CA ALA A 264 13.26 9.38 9.24
C ALA A 264 13.95 9.51 7.87
N PRO A 265 15.29 9.68 7.80
CA PRO A 265 16.01 9.59 6.54
C PRO A 265 15.74 8.23 5.89
N THR A 266 15.25 8.25 4.65
CA THR A 266 15.00 7.05 3.84
C THR A 266 16.00 7.03 2.70
N ALA A 267 16.67 5.90 2.48
CA ALA A 267 17.64 5.76 1.41
C ALA A 267 16.95 5.78 0.05
N TRP A 268 17.56 6.43 -0.93
CA TRP A 268 17.20 6.29 -2.33
C TRP A 268 17.67 4.92 -2.81
N VAL A 269 16.79 4.14 -3.42
CA VAL A 269 17.07 2.74 -3.81
C VAL A 269 17.08 2.60 -5.32
N ASP A 270 18.08 1.92 -5.88
CA ASP A 270 18.14 1.63 -7.33
C ASP A 270 16.98 0.71 -7.76
N ASN A 271 16.47 0.90 -8.98
CA ASN A 271 15.59 -0.05 -9.64
C ASN A 271 16.24 -0.64 -10.90
N GLN A 272 15.55 -1.56 -11.58
CA GLN A 272 16.14 -2.31 -12.70
C GLN A 272 16.54 -1.45 -13.91
N SER A 273 16.15 -0.18 -13.97
CA SER A 273 16.60 0.79 -14.98
C SER A 273 17.84 1.62 -14.56
N GLY A 274 18.36 1.41 -13.35
CA GLY A 274 19.43 2.21 -12.75
C GLY A 274 19.00 3.59 -12.24
N GLN A 275 17.69 3.87 -12.19
CA GLN A 275 17.15 5.06 -11.51
C GLN A 275 17.01 4.81 -10.01
N TYR A 276 17.21 5.85 -9.21
CA TYR A 276 17.12 5.81 -7.75
C TYR A 276 15.82 6.47 -7.28
N THR A 277 15.06 5.80 -6.42
CA THR A 277 13.70 6.25 -6.04
C THR A 277 13.45 6.18 -4.53
N LEU A 278 12.40 6.87 -4.09
CA LEU A 278 11.84 6.79 -2.74
C LEU A 278 10.44 6.14 -2.78
N PRO A 279 9.91 5.64 -1.65
CA PRO A 279 8.73 4.77 -1.62
C PRO A 279 7.39 5.53 -1.70
N TYR A 280 7.29 6.60 -2.49
CA TYR A 280 6.03 7.36 -2.62
C TYR A 280 5.00 6.60 -3.48
N ALA A 281 3.71 6.96 -3.35
CA ALA A 281 2.61 6.24 -4.00
C ALA A 281 2.80 6.04 -5.52
N ALA A 282 3.31 7.05 -6.24
CA ALA A 282 3.62 6.92 -7.67
C ALA A 282 4.67 5.84 -7.97
N ASN A 283 5.68 5.72 -7.10
CA ASN A 283 6.78 4.76 -7.23
C ASN A 283 6.34 3.34 -6.82
N ILE A 284 5.50 3.24 -5.79
CA ILE A 284 4.83 2.00 -5.35
C ILE A 284 3.91 1.47 -6.46
N ALA A 285 2.98 2.30 -6.93
CA ALA A 285 2.02 1.93 -7.97
C ALA A 285 2.72 1.51 -9.27
N ALA A 286 3.79 2.24 -9.67
CA ALA A 286 4.62 1.86 -10.79
C ALA A 286 5.26 0.47 -10.61
N ALA A 287 5.80 0.17 -9.42
CA ALA A 287 6.47 -1.10 -9.14
C ALA A 287 5.50 -2.29 -9.18
N LEU A 288 4.33 -2.13 -8.55
CA LEU A 288 3.32 -3.18 -8.42
C LEU A 288 2.58 -3.50 -9.74
N THR A 289 2.83 -2.79 -10.84
CA THR A 289 2.45 -3.22 -12.21
C THR A 289 3.08 -4.54 -12.66
N LYS A 290 4.04 -5.07 -11.89
CA LYS A 290 4.68 -6.38 -12.09
C LYS A 290 4.54 -7.33 -10.89
N ALA A 291 3.61 -7.05 -9.98
CA ALA A 291 3.20 -8.02 -8.97
C ALA A 291 2.28 -9.06 -9.61
N ASN A 292 2.56 -10.34 -9.39
CA ASN A 292 1.67 -11.43 -9.78
C ASN A 292 0.78 -11.83 -8.59
N LEU A 293 -0.41 -12.36 -8.87
CA LEU A 293 -1.29 -12.96 -7.86
C LEU A 293 -1.27 -14.48 -8.00
N ARG A 294 -1.05 -15.18 -6.89
CA ARG A 294 -1.21 -16.63 -6.80
C ARG A 294 -2.70 -17.00 -6.78
N PRO A 295 -3.09 -18.28 -6.96
CA PRO A 295 -4.51 -18.68 -7.03
C PRO A 295 -5.36 -18.29 -5.80
N ASP A 296 -4.74 -18.20 -4.62
CA ASP A 296 -5.35 -17.74 -3.36
C ASP A 296 -5.46 -16.21 -3.24
N LEU A 297 -4.92 -15.44 -4.20
CA LEU A 297 -4.66 -14.00 -4.21
C LEU A 297 -3.49 -13.51 -3.35
N SER A 298 -2.65 -14.38 -2.81
CA SER A 298 -1.38 -13.96 -2.23
C SER A 298 -0.44 -13.38 -3.28
N GLN A 299 0.41 -12.44 -2.86
CA GLN A 299 1.32 -11.69 -3.73
C GLN A 299 2.59 -12.47 -4.07
N GLU A 300 2.99 -12.43 -5.33
CA GLU A 300 4.30 -12.86 -5.81
C GLU A 300 5.00 -11.64 -6.42
N LEU A 301 6.21 -11.35 -5.91
CA LEU A 301 6.86 -10.03 -6.02
C LEU A 301 8.18 -10.03 -6.82
N SER A 302 8.64 -11.15 -7.36
CA SER A 302 9.90 -11.21 -8.14
C SER A 302 9.89 -10.26 -9.35
N GLY A 303 8.75 -10.10 -10.01
CA GLY A 303 8.55 -9.12 -11.08
C GLY A 303 8.60 -7.66 -10.60
N VAL A 304 8.30 -7.38 -9.33
CA VAL A 304 8.37 -6.05 -8.70
C VAL A 304 9.83 -5.67 -8.43
N TYR A 305 10.61 -6.60 -7.86
CA TYR A 305 12.04 -6.41 -7.56
C TYR A 305 12.90 -6.16 -8.82
N THR A 306 12.39 -6.60 -9.98
CA THR A 306 13.06 -6.52 -11.30
C THR A 306 12.31 -5.64 -12.30
N ASN A 307 11.33 -4.83 -11.87
CA ASN A 307 10.50 -4.03 -12.78
C ASN A 307 11.35 -2.96 -13.51
N PRO A 308 11.43 -2.98 -14.86
CA PRO A 308 12.29 -2.08 -15.64
C PRO A 308 11.74 -0.66 -15.81
N ASN A 309 10.56 -0.34 -15.26
CA ASN A 309 10.02 1.01 -15.30
C ASN A 309 10.87 1.95 -14.39
N PRO A 310 11.35 3.11 -14.89
CA PRO A 310 12.24 4.00 -14.14
C PRO A 310 11.63 4.67 -12.92
N LEU A 311 10.30 4.73 -12.81
CA LEU A 311 9.61 5.28 -11.64
C LEU A 311 9.58 4.33 -10.44
N THR A 312 9.94 3.07 -10.60
CA THR A 312 9.63 2.02 -9.62
C THR A 312 10.45 2.15 -8.33
N TYR A 313 9.82 1.90 -7.18
CA TYR A 313 10.52 1.58 -5.92
C TYR A 313 10.48 0.07 -5.70
N PRO A 314 11.62 -0.63 -5.59
CA PRO A 314 11.65 -2.08 -5.73
C PRO A 314 11.02 -2.83 -4.56
N ILE A 315 11.12 -2.34 -3.32
CA ILE A 315 10.65 -3.06 -2.12
C ILE A 315 9.17 -2.74 -1.83
N SER A 316 8.33 -2.79 -2.87
CA SER A 316 6.88 -2.52 -2.81
C SER A 316 6.08 -3.81 -2.65
N ALA A 317 4.96 -3.74 -1.91
CA ALA A 317 4.09 -4.88 -1.62
C ALA A 317 2.64 -4.43 -1.35
N TYR A 318 1.70 -5.37 -1.36
CA TYR A 318 0.34 -5.19 -0.85
C TYR A 318 0.22 -5.66 0.61
N SER A 319 -0.78 -5.14 1.32
CA SER A 319 -1.33 -5.76 2.54
C SER A 319 -2.75 -6.25 2.28
N TYR A 320 -3.26 -7.07 3.20
CA TYR A 320 -4.54 -7.73 3.08
C TYR A 320 -5.30 -7.77 4.41
N LEU A 321 -6.59 -7.46 4.35
CA LEU A 321 -7.55 -7.95 5.34
C LEU A 321 -7.74 -9.45 5.12
N MET A 322 -7.64 -10.24 6.19
CA MET A 322 -8.00 -11.65 6.20
C MET A 322 -9.36 -11.81 6.89
N THR A 323 -10.35 -12.29 6.14
CA THR A 323 -11.76 -12.38 6.58
C THR A 323 -12.32 -13.78 6.33
N PRO A 324 -13.44 -14.17 6.98
CA PRO A 324 -14.19 -15.35 6.60
C PRO A 324 -14.73 -15.23 5.17
N CYS A 325 -15.15 -16.35 4.59
CA CYS A 325 -15.90 -16.40 3.34
C CYS A 325 -16.72 -17.69 3.25
N ALA A 326 -17.93 -17.57 2.71
CA ALA A 326 -18.87 -18.67 2.57
C ALA A 326 -18.51 -19.61 1.42
N SER A 327 -18.03 -19.09 0.29
CA SER A 327 -17.78 -19.88 -0.92
C SER A 327 -16.78 -19.21 -1.87
N GLY A 328 -16.43 -19.90 -2.97
CA GLY A 328 -15.66 -19.36 -4.09
C GLY A 328 -14.14 -19.53 -4.01
N ARG A 329 -13.60 -20.10 -2.92
CA ARG A 329 -12.18 -20.50 -2.76
C ARG A 329 -12.07 -21.74 -1.88
N ASP A 330 -11.04 -22.56 -2.07
CA ASP A 330 -10.78 -23.76 -1.25
C ASP A 330 -10.48 -23.41 0.23
N SER A 331 -10.04 -22.17 0.47
CA SER A 331 -9.84 -21.60 1.79
C SER A 331 -11.14 -21.17 2.48
N CYS A 332 -12.26 -21.04 1.76
CA CYS A 332 -13.56 -20.64 2.31
C CYS A 332 -14.26 -21.81 3.02
N LYS A 333 -14.70 -21.59 4.26
CA LYS A 333 -15.34 -22.61 5.13
C LYS A 333 -16.48 -22.03 5.98
N GLY A 334 -17.15 -20.99 5.47
CA GLY A 334 -18.25 -20.29 6.14
C GLY A 334 -17.95 -18.81 6.40
N GLY A 335 -19.02 -18.02 6.48
CA GLY A 335 -18.99 -16.62 6.93
C GLY A 335 -18.87 -16.49 8.45
N TYR A 336 -19.32 -15.37 9.02
CA TYR A 336 -19.46 -15.24 10.47
C TYR A 336 -20.65 -16.05 10.99
N PRO A 337 -20.57 -16.66 12.19
CA PRO A 337 -21.74 -17.26 12.85
C PRO A 337 -22.84 -16.23 13.22
N ASP A 338 -22.45 -14.97 13.37
CA ASP A 338 -23.32 -13.81 13.59
C ASP A 338 -23.47 -13.04 12.27
N ALA A 339 -24.70 -12.93 11.77
CA ALA A 339 -25.02 -12.20 10.55
C ALA A 339 -24.69 -10.70 10.68
N SER A 340 -24.89 -10.11 11.86
CA SER A 340 -24.66 -8.69 12.16
C SER A 340 -23.19 -8.30 11.94
N LYS A 341 -22.25 -9.22 12.23
CA LYS A 341 -20.82 -9.06 11.92
C LYS A 341 -20.52 -9.19 10.43
N THR A 342 -21.29 -9.98 9.69
CA THR A 342 -21.17 -10.10 8.23
C THR A 342 -21.54 -8.78 7.55
N ASP A 343 -22.65 -8.16 7.93
CA ASP A 343 -23.04 -6.84 7.41
C ASP A 343 -22.07 -5.73 7.84
N THR A 344 -21.60 -5.74 9.10
CA THR A 344 -20.61 -4.76 9.59
C THR A 344 -19.27 -4.89 8.86
N MET A 345 -18.75 -6.10 8.67
CA MET A 345 -17.51 -6.32 7.93
C MET A 345 -17.68 -5.98 6.45
N SER A 346 -18.84 -6.26 5.85
CA SER A 346 -19.14 -5.87 4.47
C SER A 346 -19.10 -4.35 4.30
N ALA A 347 -19.69 -3.60 5.23
CA ALA A 347 -19.66 -2.13 5.24
C ALA A 347 -18.23 -1.59 5.45
N PHE A 348 -17.43 -2.21 6.32
CA PHE A 348 -16.02 -1.84 6.49
C PHE A 348 -15.18 -2.09 5.23
N ILE A 349 -15.39 -3.21 4.54
CA ILE A 349 -14.72 -3.51 3.25
C ILE A 349 -15.15 -2.52 2.15
N GLU A 350 -16.41 -2.07 2.13
CA GLU A 350 -16.85 -0.97 1.25
C GLU A 350 -16.20 0.38 1.60
N HIS A 351 -16.04 0.68 2.88
CA HIS A 351 -15.31 1.88 3.34
C HIS A 351 -13.85 1.83 2.89
N VAL A 352 -13.12 0.74 3.19
CA VAL A 352 -11.70 0.58 2.83
C VAL A 352 -11.50 0.59 1.32
N ALA A 353 -12.39 0.00 0.52
CA ALA A 353 -12.27 -0.04 -0.95
C ALA A 353 -12.38 1.34 -1.63
N CYS A 354 -13.05 2.31 -0.99
CA CYS A 354 -13.38 3.60 -1.57
C CYS A 354 -12.92 4.78 -0.71
N ASP A 355 -13.66 5.16 0.33
CA ASP A 355 -13.39 6.34 1.16
C ASP A 355 -12.04 6.23 1.87
N GLY A 356 -11.70 5.04 2.37
CA GLY A 356 -10.42 4.73 3.00
C GLY A 356 -9.21 4.88 2.08
N GLN A 357 -9.38 4.93 0.76
CA GLN A 357 -8.25 5.11 -0.17
C GLN A 357 -7.84 6.58 -0.35
N ILE A 358 -8.71 7.55 0.01
CA ILE A 358 -8.48 9.00 -0.18
C ILE A 358 -7.17 9.46 0.47
N ASN A 359 -6.85 8.89 1.63
CA ASN A 359 -5.79 9.38 2.52
C ASN A 359 -4.44 8.67 2.35
N MET A 360 -4.38 7.56 1.61
CA MET A 360 -3.26 6.62 1.60
C MET A 360 -1.93 7.25 1.19
N ALA A 361 -1.91 7.97 0.06
CA ALA A 361 -0.74 8.72 -0.40
C ALA A 361 -0.28 9.82 0.57
N ARG A 362 -1.19 10.40 1.36
CA ARG A 362 -0.81 11.42 2.35
C ARG A 362 -0.02 10.77 3.48
N ILE A 363 -0.48 9.63 3.99
CA ILE A 363 0.12 8.97 5.16
C ILE A 363 1.31 8.04 4.83
N GLY A 364 1.48 7.57 3.58
CA GLY A 364 2.70 6.88 3.13
C GLY A 364 2.48 5.83 2.03
N TYR A 365 1.35 5.15 2.09
CA TYR A 365 0.95 4.09 1.16
C TYR A 365 0.61 4.59 -0.25
N SER A 366 0.36 3.67 -1.19
CA SER A 366 -0.39 3.94 -2.43
C SER A 366 -1.84 3.50 -2.28
N PRO A 367 -2.83 4.29 -2.75
CA PRO A 367 -4.18 3.78 -2.90
C PRO A 367 -4.22 2.62 -3.91
N LEU A 368 -5.18 1.72 -3.74
CA LEU A 368 -5.40 0.58 -4.62
C LEU A 368 -5.81 1.02 -6.04
N PRO A 369 -5.32 0.35 -7.10
CA PRO A 369 -5.85 0.52 -8.45
C PRO A 369 -7.30 -0.01 -8.54
N PRO A 370 -8.11 0.47 -9.52
CA PRO A 370 -9.55 0.18 -9.56
C PRO A 370 -9.93 -1.31 -9.55
N ASN A 371 -9.10 -2.16 -10.17
CA ASN A 371 -9.31 -3.61 -10.22
C ASN A 371 -9.14 -4.28 -8.84
N LEU A 372 -8.30 -3.75 -7.95
CA LEU A 372 -8.13 -4.30 -6.59
C LEU A 372 -9.21 -3.79 -5.64
N SER A 373 -9.62 -2.52 -5.74
CA SER A 373 -10.87 -2.06 -5.09
C SER A 373 -12.08 -2.89 -5.54
N GLN A 374 -12.17 -3.27 -6.82
CA GLN A 374 -13.24 -4.15 -7.31
C GLN A 374 -13.11 -5.58 -6.75
N GLU A 375 -11.90 -6.10 -6.54
CA GLU A 375 -11.71 -7.40 -5.87
C GLU A 375 -12.12 -7.37 -4.39
N MET A 376 -12.06 -6.22 -3.71
CA MET A 376 -12.69 -6.06 -2.39
C MET A 376 -14.21 -6.28 -2.44
N MET A 377 -14.88 -5.85 -3.51
CA MET A 377 -16.32 -6.10 -3.70
C MET A 377 -16.62 -7.56 -4.08
N ASN A 378 -15.71 -8.21 -4.80
CA ASN A 378 -15.78 -9.66 -5.04
C ASN A 378 -15.56 -10.45 -3.75
N ALA A 379 -14.71 -9.96 -2.83
CA ALA A 379 -14.55 -10.51 -1.49
C ALA A 379 -15.81 -10.33 -0.63
N ASN A 380 -16.49 -9.17 -0.71
CA ASN A 380 -17.81 -8.98 -0.10
C ASN A 380 -18.86 -9.94 -0.66
N ALA A 381 -18.84 -10.23 -1.96
CA ALA A 381 -19.74 -11.24 -2.53
C ALA A 381 -19.47 -12.65 -1.98
N ARG A 382 -18.21 -13.05 -1.83
CA ARG A 382 -17.81 -14.34 -1.20
C ARG A 382 -18.09 -14.40 0.31
N LEU A 383 -18.11 -13.26 0.99
CA LEU A 383 -18.45 -13.15 2.41
C LEU A 383 -19.97 -13.21 2.65
N THR A 384 -20.75 -12.44 1.88
CA THR A 384 -22.20 -12.21 2.10
C THR A 384 -23.12 -13.13 1.28
N GLY A 385 -22.62 -13.74 0.20
CA GLY A 385 -23.44 -14.42 -0.81
C GLY A 385 -24.24 -13.49 -1.72
N ARG A 386 -24.14 -12.16 -1.54
CA ARG A 386 -24.82 -11.15 -2.37
C ARG A 386 -23.98 -10.82 -3.63
N PRO A 387 -24.56 -10.34 -4.74
CA PRO A 387 -23.79 -9.95 -5.92
C PRO A 387 -22.77 -8.84 -5.64
N ALA A 388 -21.61 -8.89 -6.29
CA ALA A 388 -20.54 -7.89 -6.11
C ALA A 388 -20.97 -6.51 -6.63
N LYS A 389 -20.92 -5.50 -5.75
CA LYS A 389 -21.08 -4.08 -6.10
C LYS A 389 -20.05 -3.70 -7.17
N GLN A 390 -20.50 -3.05 -8.25
CA GLN A 390 -19.62 -2.60 -9.33
C GLN A 390 -19.16 -1.16 -9.04
N LEU A 391 -17.85 -0.98 -8.89
CA LEU A 391 -17.23 0.30 -8.56
C LEU A 391 -16.91 1.13 -9.81
N ASN A 392 -17.07 2.44 -9.70
CA ASN A 392 -16.74 3.42 -10.72
C ASN A 392 -16.57 4.81 -10.09
N ALA A 393 -16.09 5.78 -10.86
CA ALA A 393 -15.88 7.15 -10.39
C ALA A 393 -17.15 7.84 -9.82
N GLY A 394 -18.35 7.39 -10.22
CA GLY A 394 -19.62 7.90 -9.71
C GLY A 394 -20.08 7.33 -8.36
N ASN A 395 -19.45 6.26 -7.86
CA ASN A 395 -19.85 5.62 -6.59
C ASN A 395 -18.68 5.21 -5.67
N CYS A 396 -17.44 5.57 -6.03
CA CYS A 396 -16.24 5.25 -5.26
C CYS A 396 -15.31 6.47 -5.17
N ALA A 397 -14.97 6.87 -3.95
CA ALA A 397 -14.11 8.02 -3.68
C ALA A 397 -12.59 7.73 -3.76
N ASN A 398 -12.20 6.48 -4.01
CA ASN A 398 -10.80 6.12 -4.23
C ASN A 398 -10.23 6.93 -5.41
N PRO A 399 -9.17 7.75 -5.22
CA PRO A 399 -8.67 8.67 -6.24
C PRO A 399 -8.23 7.99 -7.55
N THR A 400 -7.94 6.67 -7.54
CA THR A 400 -7.51 5.96 -8.76
C THR A 400 -8.62 5.80 -9.80
N PHE A 401 -9.89 5.79 -9.38
CA PHE A 401 -11.04 5.88 -10.30
C PHE A 401 -11.16 7.26 -10.97
N HIS A 402 -10.47 8.28 -10.43
CA HIS A 402 -10.47 9.67 -10.90
C HIS A 402 -9.13 10.05 -11.56
N GLY A 403 -8.32 9.06 -11.95
CA GLY A 403 -7.03 9.28 -12.62
C GLY A 403 -5.94 9.86 -11.72
N SER A 404 -6.04 9.69 -10.40
CA SER A 404 -5.13 10.28 -9.41
C SER A 404 -4.65 9.24 -8.40
N LEU A 405 -3.53 9.52 -7.73
CA LEU A 405 -3.06 8.76 -6.56
C LEU A 405 -3.34 9.50 -5.24
N GLY A 406 -4.04 10.63 -5.28
CA GLY A 406 -4.33 11.45 -4.10
C GLY A 406 -3.21 12.42 -3.71
N ALA A 407 -3.42 13.16 -2.62
CA ALA A 407 -2.48 14.18 -2.16
C ALA A 407 -1.23 13.55 -1.51
N GLY A 408 -0.04 14.05 -1.86
CA GLY A 408 1.23 13.54 -1.32
C GLY A 408 1.81 12.31 -2.05
N ALA A 409 1.28 11.97 -3.23
CA ALA A 409 1.64 10.79 -4.00
C ALA A 409 2.98 10.85 -4.75
N THR A 410 3.52 12.05 -4.98
CA THR A 410 4.75 12.27 -5.77
C THR A 410 5.97 12.40 -4.86
N ALA A 411 7.04 11.67 -5.17
CA ALA A 411 8.33 11.83 -4.51
C ALA A 411 8.94 13.24 -4.74
N PRO A 412 9.84 13.72 -3.85
CA PRO A 412 10.77 14.78 -4.22
C PRO A 412 11.65 14.35 -5.40
N GLN A 413 12.33 15.30 -6.04
CA GLN A 413 13.33 14.98 -7.05
C GLN A 413 14.59 14.40 -6.39
N ASP A 414 15.23 13.43 -7.06
CA ASP A 414 16.55 12.92 -6.66
C ASP A 414 17.57 14.07 -6.68
N PRO A 415 18.23 14.41 -5.56
CA PRO A 415 19.23 15.48 -5.52
C PRO A 415 20.44 15.20 -6.44
N PHE A 416 20.73 13.94 -6.75
CA PHE A 416 21.81 13.59 -7.68
C PHE A 416 21.38 13.65 -9.15
N ALA A 417 20.08 13.60 -9.48
CA ALA A 417 19.63 13.75 -10.87
C ALA A 417 20.06 15.09 -11.49
N GLY A 418 20.04 16.17 -10.70
CA GLY A 418 20.58 17.49 -11.08
C GLY A 418 22.11 17.53 -11.29
N LEU A 419 22.82 16.50 -10.86
CA LEU A 419 24.28 16.33 -11.00
C LEU A 419 24.66 15.31 -12.11
N GLY A 420 23.67 14.82 -12.89
CA GLY A 420 23.87 13.76 -13.89
C GLY A 420 23.60 12.33 -13.36
N GLY A 421 23.09 12.21 -12.14
CA GLY A 421 22.77 10.94 -11.47
C GLY A 421 24.00 10.22 -10.90
N VAL A 422 23.73 9.16 -10.11
CA VAL A 422 24.77 8.32 -9.48
C VAL A 422 25.82 7.83 -10.49
N ASN A 423 25.42 7.52 -11.74
CA ASN A 423 26.32 7.04 -12.78
C ASN A 423 27.38 8.08 -13.20
N ALA A 424 27.03 9.37 -13.26
CA ALA A 424 27.99 10.44 -13.55
C ALA A 424 28.98 10.66 -12.39
N LEU A 425 28.49 10.59 -11.15
CA LEU A 425 29.28 10.72 -9.93
C LEU A 425 30.26 9.56 -9.69
N THR A 426 29.95 8.38 -10.22
CA THR A 426 30.76 7.15 -10.04
C THR A 426 31.81 6.94 -11.12
N HIS A 427 31.50 7.26 -12.39
CA HIS A 427 32.34 6.92 -13.53
C HIS A 427 33.30 8.06 -13.96
N GLY A 428 33.71 8.90 -13.02
CA GLY A 428 34.65 10.00 -13.27
C GLY A 428 34.12 11.07 -14.22
N GLY A 429 32.80 11.29 -14.25
CA GLY A 429 32.17 12.30 -15.10
C GLY A 429 32.72 13.69 -14.80
N SER A 430 33.38 14.30 -15.78
CA SER A 430 33.91 15.66 -15.66
C SER A 430 32.76 16.66 -15.54
N GLY A 431 32.41 17.01 -14.30
CA GLY A 431 31.32 17.93 -13.97
C GLY A 431 31.47 19.25 -14.72
N GLY A 432 30.70 19.41 -15.78
CA GLY A 432 30.79 20.53 -16.71
C GLY A 432 30.35 21.83 -16.07
N ALA A 433 31.28 22.50 -15.37
CA ALA A 433 31.08 23.81 -14.77
C ALA A 433 30.72 24.83 -15.86
N LYS A 434 29.42 25.05 -16.03
CA LYS A 434 28.83 25.83 -17.13
C LYS A 434 29.18 27.32 -16.97
N PRO A 435 30.04 27.91 -17.82
CA PRO A 435 30.38 29.32 -17.69
C PRO A 435 29.20 30.20 -18.11
N SER A 436 29.01 31.32 -17.42
CA SER A 436 28.06 32.36 -17.84
C SER A 436 28.75 33.29 -18.85
N ALA A 437 28.15 33.47 -20.03
CA ALA A 437 28.51 34.51 -20.99
C ALA A 437 27.31 34.85 -21.90
N ASN A 438 27.24 36.09 -22.36
CA ASN A 438 26.22 36.56 -23.29
C ASN A 438 26.61 36.24 -24.76
N GLY A 439 25.63 36.26 -25.68
CA GLY A 439 25.83 35.99 -27.12
C GLY A 439 26.41 37.18 -27.91
N PRO A 440 26.11 37.35 -29.23
CA PRO A 440 25.17 36.59 -30.07
C PRO A 440 25.66 36.21 -31.51
N GLY A 441 24.88 35.37 -32.23
CA GLY A 441 24.70 35.49 -33.70
C GLY A 441 25.05 34.29 -34.62
N ALA A 442 24.10 33.94 -35.52
CA ALA A 442 24.25 33.35 -36.88
C ALA A 442 24.94 31.96 -37.07
N SER A 443 24.62 31.12 -38.09
CA SER A 443 23.51 31.09 -39.07
C SER A 443 23.36 29.72 -39.79
N THR A 444 22.12 29.28 -40.03
CA THR A 444 21.58 28.45 -41.15
C THR A 444 22.42 27.39 -41.91
N GLY A 445 21.87 26.15 -42.02
CA GLY A 445 22.22 25.11 -43.02
C GLY A 445 21.24 23.90 -42.98
N PRO A 446 20.69 23.34 -44.11
CA PRO A 446 19.54 22.40 -44.06
C PRO A 446 19.69 21.03 -44.79
N GLN A 447 18.60 20.21 -44.78
CA GLN A 447 18.29 18.99 -45.61
C GLN A 447 19.00 17.65 -45.22
N THR A 448 18.53 16.40 -45.46
CA THR A 448 17.31 15.70 -46.03
C THR A 448 17.45 14.15 -45.77
N SER A 449 16.49 13.20 -45.87
CA SER A 449 15.01 13.13 -45.75
C SER A 449 14.47 11.67 -46.02
N ALA A 450 13.37 11.22 -45.39
CA ALA A 450 12.61 9.95 -45.61
C ALA A 450 13.33 8.62 -45.25
N GLY A 451 12.70 7.45 -45.02
CA GLY A 451 11.29 6.94 -44.99
C GLY A 451 11.24 5.44 -45.42
N PRO A 452 10.11 4.66 -45.41
CA PRO A 452 8.78 4.85 -44.77
C PRO A 452 8.10 3.58 -44.15
N SER A 453 6.97 3.79 -43.44
CA SER A 453 5.70 2.99 -43.35
C SER A 453 5.59 1.44 -43.26
N SER A 454 4.70 0.98 -42.35
CA SER A 454 3.52 0.11 -42.65
C SER A 454 2.47 0.18 -41.51
N SER A 455 1.19 -0.18 -41.75
CA SER A 455 0.08 0.07 -40.79
C SER A 455 -1.25 -0.67 -41.06
N ALA A 456 -2.07 -0.90 -40.00
CA ALA A 456 -3.53 -1.23 -39.99
C ALA A 456 -3.94 -2.66 -40.45
N PRO A 457 -5.19 -3.16 -40.17
CA PRO A 457 -6.38 -2.50 -39.59
C PRO A 457 -7.12 -3.26 -38.44
N ASP A 458 -8.27 -2.71 -38.01
CA ASP A 458 -9.13 -3.12 -36.88
C ASP A 458 -10.13 -4.27 -37.12
N ALA A 459 -10.69 -4.82 -36.02
CA ALA A 459 -12.03 -5.42 -35.91
C ALA A 459 -12.54 -5.39 -34.44
N THR A 460 -13.85 -5.50 -34.20
CA THR A 460 -14.50 -5.36 -32.87
C THR A 460 -15.27 -6.61 -32.42
N ASP A 461 -15.50 -6.77 -31.11
CA ASP A 461 -16.83 -6.92 -30.45
C ASP A 461 -16.68 -7.33 -28.96
N ALA A 462 -17.78 -7.51 -28.21
CA ALA A 462 -17.78 -7.35 -26.73
C ALA A 462 -18.62 -8.35 -25.91
N ASN A 463 -18.32 -8.36 -24.58
CA ASN A 463 -19.08 -8.92 -23.44
C ASN A 463 -19.13 -10.46 -23.24
N GLY A 464 -18.87 -10.88 -22.00
CA GLY A 464 -19.23 -12.21 -21.45
C GLY A 464 -18.07 -12.94 -20.78
N GLY A 465 -18.00 -12.92 -19.44
CA GLY A 465 -16.89 -13.52 -18.70
C GLY A 465 -17.16 -14.93 -18.16
N SER A 466 -16.19 -15.85 -18.30
CA SER A 466 -16.06 -17.05 -17.47
C SER A 466 -14.67 -17.72 -17.58
N THR A 467 -14.21 -18.28 -16.47
CA THR A 467 -13.28 -19.44 -16.35
C THR A 467 -11.83 -19.41 -16.87
N ASP A 468 -11.38 -18.52 -17.76
CA ASP A 468 -9.95 -18.42 -18.11
C ASP A 468 -9.33 -17.06 -17.74
N TRP A 469 -8.53 -17.05 -16.67
CA TRP A 469 -7.92 -15.86 -16.08
C TRP A 469 -6.63 -15.42 -16.78
N ARG A 470 -6.07 -16.19 -17.72
CA ARG A 470 -4.83 -15.83 -18.41
C ARG A 470 -5.02 -14.99 -19.66
N ASN A 471 -6.23 -14.95 -20.21
CA ASN A 471 -6.55 -14.30 -21.49
C ASN A 471 -7.64 -13.20 -21.35
N ALA A 472 -7.84 -12.67 -20.14
CA ALA A 472 -8.87 -11.67 -19.86
C ALA A 472 -8.44 -10.26 -20.29
N GLU A 473 -8.80 -9.84 -21.51
CA GLU A 473 -8.72 -8.43 -21.89
C GLU A 473 -9.70 -7.57 -21.06
N PRO A 474 -9.31 -6.35 -20.68
CA PRO A 474 -10.14 -5.49 -19.84
C PRO A 474 -11.36 -4.95 -20.62
N ALA A 475 -12.52 -4.91 -19.97
CA ALA A 475 -13.68 -4.19 -20.48
C ALA A 475 -13.30 -2.73 -20.79
N ALA A 476 -13.52 -2.31 -22.04
CA ALA A 476 -12.74 -1.23 -22.64
C ALA A 476 -12.94 0.15 -21.99
N TYR A 477 -11.98 0.56 -21.16
CA TYR A 477 -11.71 1.97 -20.91
C TYR A 477 -11.05 2.59 -22.14
N GLN A 478 -11.85 3.09 -23.10
CA GLN A 478 -11.34 3.90 -24.21
C GLN A 478 -10.97 5.33 -23.75
N GLY A 479 -10.04 5.43 -22.81
CA GLY A 479 -9.36 6.68 -22.47
C GLY A 479 -8.18 6.92 -23.41
N SER A 480 -8.42 7.65 -24.49
CA SER A 480 -7.42 7.98 -25.50
C SER A 480 -6.38 9.00 -25.00
N GLY A 481 -5.22 8.49 -24.55
CA GLY A 481 -3.95 9.21 -24.53
C GLY A 481 -3.74 10.30 -23.47
N PHE A 482 -2.50 10.42 -22.99
CA PHE A 482 -2.03 11.53 -22.14
C PHE A 482 -1.81 12.82 -22.96
N GLY A 483 -2.84 13.33 -23.64
CA GLY A 483 -2.75 14.53 -24.48
C GLY A 483 -4.09 15.24 -24.65
N GLY A 484 -4.26 16.38 -23.96
CA GLY A 484 -5.52 17.16 -24.02
C GLY A 484 -5.79 18.15 -22.89
N PHE A 485 -4.88 18.31 -21.90
CA PHE A 485 -5.06 19.30 -20.83
C PHE A 485 -4.99 20.73 -21.37
N GLY A 486 -6.05 21.52 -21.12
CA GLY A 486 -6.10 22.94 -21.48
C GLY A 486 -7.45 23.60 -21.19
N ALA A 487 -8.46 23.33 -22.02
CA ALA A 487 -9.69 24.14 -22.06
C ALA A 487 -10.66 23.93 -20.88
N TRP A 488 -10.95 22.68 -20.50
CA TRP A 488 -12.02 22.39 -19.53
C TRP A 488 -11.70 22.82 -18.09
N ALA A 489 -10.47 22.62 -17.63
CA ALA A 489 -10.06 23.03 -16.29
C ALA A 489 -10.17 24.55 -16.06
N ALA A 490 -9.87 25.34 -17.09
CA ALA A 490 -9.99 26.80 -17.05
C ALA A 490 -11.47 27.25 -16.91
N LEU A 491 -12.40 26.63 -17.64
CA LEU A 491 -13.83 26.94 -17.58
C LEU A 491 -14.44 26.66 -16.19
N VAL A 492 -14.07 25.53 -15.57
CA VAL A 492 -14.58 25.16 -14.23
C VAL A 492 -14.06 26.13 -13.16
N LEU A 493 -12.77 26.52 -13.19
CA LEU A 493 -12.25 27.56 -12.29
C LEU A 493 -12.95 28.91 -12.50
N PHE A 494 -13.15 29.33 -13.76
CA PHE A 494 -13.74 30.62 -14.06
C PHE A 494 -15.19 30.73 -13.56
N ALA A 495 -15.99 29.66 -13.72
CA ALA A 495 -17.34 29.57 -13.18
C ALA A 495 -17.37 29.64 -11.64
N ALA A 496 -16.52 28.87 -10.97
CA ALA A 496 -16.43 28.82 -9.51
C ALA A 496 -16.04 30.18 -8.88
N ILE A 497 -15.17 30.95 -9.54
CA ILE A 497 -14.70 32.25 -9.05
C ILE A 497 -15.69 33.38 -9.37
N CYS A 498 -16.33 33.37 -10.54
CA CYS A 498 -17.18 34.49 -10.98
C CYS A 498 -18.61 34.46 -10.39
N ALA A 499 -19.21 33.29 -10.19
CA ALA A 499 -20.59 33.19 -9.72
C ALA A 499 -20.83 33.84 -8.33
N PRO A 500 -19.96 33.67 -7.31
CA PRO A 500 -20.11 34.33 -6.01
C PRO A 500 -20.03 35.87 -6.08
N LEU A 501 -19.28 36.41 -7.03
CA LEU A 501 -19.09 37.86 -7.20
C LEU A 501 -20.31 38.52 -7.83
N LEU A 502 -20.87 37.91 -8.89
CA LEU A 502 -22.10 38.39 -9.54
C LEU A 502 -23.29 38.38 -8.57
N LEU A 503 -23.46 37.31 -7.77
CA LEU A 503 -24.51 37.20 -6.76
C LEU A 503 -24.38 38.24 -5.64
N ARG A 504 -23.15 38.64 -5.27
CA ARG A 504 -22.90 39.74 -4.32
C ARG A 504 -23.21 41.12 -4.91
N GLY A 505 -22.95 41.34 -6.20
CA GLY A 505 -23.32 42.57 -6.91
C GLY A 505 -24.83 42.81 -6.95
N ILE A 506 -25.59 41.81 -7.40
CA ILE A 506 -27.06 41.90 -7.54
C ILE A 506 -27.75 42.17 -6.19
N ARG A 507 -27.24 41.61 -5.08
CA ARG A 507 -27.77 41.87 -3.72
C ARG A 507 -27.51 43.30 -3.20
N ARG A 508 -26.53 44.04 -3.75
CA ARG A 508 -26.32 45.46 -3.39
C ARG A 508 -27.26 46.42 -4.13
N ILE A 509 -27.69 46.07 -5.34
CA ILE A 509 -28.58 46.92 -6.15
C ILE A 509 -30.02 46.93 -5.60
N LYS A 510 -30.49 45.83 -4.98
CA LYS A 510 -31.81 45.77 -4.30
C LYS A 510 -31.84 46.34 -2.87
N ARG A 511 -30.91 47.23 -2.50
CA ARG A 511 -30.84 47.92 -1.19
C ARG A 511 -30.39 49.39 -1.31
N ARG A 512 -30.84 50.06 -2.36
CA ARG A 512 -30.90 51.52 -2.52
C ARG A 512 -32.26 51.89 -3.11
#